data_AF-A0A9F2WI69-F1
#
_entry.id   AF-A0A9F2WI69-F1
#
_cell.length_a   1.000
_cell.length_b   1.000
_cell.length_c   1.000
_cell.angle_alpha   90.00
_cell.angle_beta   90.00
_cell.angle_gamma   90.00
#
_symmetry.space_group_name_H-M   'P 1'
#
loop_
_entity.id
_entity.type
_entity.pdbx_description
1 polymer ?
#
loop_
_entity_poly.entity_id
_entity_poly.type
_entity_poly.pdbx_seq_one_letter_code
_entity_poly.pdbx_strand_id
1 'polypeptide(L)'
;MEQDHSAAARGPEALVEERAPPEGVLPAAWEHAGGGTAGPQHQWPQEGNRLREAAGSSPGPLELPLAVAQAAEQRLQQAAAQGQQERSQPGPAPAAAHVPPPMPSLFQLSLQGTAALLSAPSKQYCSSLATLTPGLAELLLAHMAQRALLHPRSLRLFFGCCLQKLCLDCYPYATNRLLCQLQAFPSLRQLSLFSCPLITDHGLSVVQHLPRLQLLNLSACVKLTDNCLQFLKGLSELSHLALDQTRVTDCGLAEFLLTAPPALSHLSLNQTGITESSLRLLPQCVPQLWELSLKQTGITDVLSLRHLEALQRLYLDGTRVTEASLRALSSHPALSCLTLSGVHSVDGNRALELVSALPLTRLGLPSRHTVTDLGLAAVCRLAGLLELDLTDYMHVTDEGLRPLPRLRRLRCLSLANTLVTDHGLQHIRALQLLEELCLDRLPVSSSGVARCVVSLPQLQVLSLASTAVGDSVARLGLAQCRQLLKLNLSHTRLTDRGLRFLGQVPLVQLNLDSSGVTSVGVTDLLAACPTITSIRSSHLRVLSPAELLDEDEPSD
;
A
#
# COMPACT_ATOMS: atom_id res chain seq x y z
N MET A 1 -39.15 58.65 -51.48
CA MET A 1 -39.17 57.52 -52.43
C MET A 1 -38.19 56.52 -51.85
N GLU A 2 -38.67 55.71 -50.92
CA GLU A 2 -39.13 54.32 -51.19
C GLU A 2 -37.90 53.40 -51.31
N GLN A 3 -37.70 52.45 -50.40
CA GLN A 3 -38.24 51.07 -50.50
C GLN A 3 -37.75 50.40 -51.80
N ASP A 4 -37.32 49.15 -51.89
CA ASP A 4 -37.56 48.00 -51.05
C ASP A 4 -36.69 46.82 -51.56
N HIS A 5 -36.69 45.76 -50.77
CA HIS A 5 -36.53 44.33 -51.09
C HIS A 5 -36.35 43.87 -52.55
N SER A 6 -35.54 42.81 -52.74
CA SER A 6 -36.09 41.45 -52.99
C SER A 6 -35.00 40.44 -53.39
N ALA A 7 -35.13 39.25 -52.81
CA ALA A 7 -34.55 38.00 -53.29
C ALA A 7 -35.24 37.51 -54.59
N ALA A 8 -34.54 36.73 -55.41
CA ALA A 8 -34.97 35.40 -55.89
C ALA A 8 -34.20 34.88 -57.14
N ALA A 9 -33.68 33.66 -56.98
CA ALA A 9 -33.72 32.51 -57.90
C ALA A 9 -33.03 32.53 -59.28
N ARG A 10 -32.15 31.53 -59.50
CA ARG A 10 -32.19 30.55 -60.61
C ARG A 10 -31.15 29.42 -60.40
N GLY A 11 -31.60 28.18 -60.17
CA GLY A 11 -30.89 26.94 -60.53
C GLY A 11 -31.16 26.59 -62.01
N PRO A 12 -30.66 25.47 -62.59
CA PRO A 12 -30.87 24.10 -62.06
C PRO A 12 -29.74 23.05 -62.38
N GLU A 13 -30.04 21.76 -62.14
CA GLU A 13 -29.41 20.50 -62.65
C GLU A 13 -28.17 19.95 -61.91
N ALA A 14 -28.01 18.65 -61.57
CA ALA A 14 -28.79 17.42 -61.76
C ALA A 14 -28.31 16.33 -60.77
N LEU A 15 -29.22 15.39 -60.45
CA LEU A 15 -29.03 14.16 -59.65
C LEU A 15 -28.31 13.05 -60.43
N VAL A 16 -27.47 12.23 -59.75
CA VAL A 16 -27.38 10.75 -59.92
C VAL A 16 -26.88 10.11 -58.61
N GLU A 17 -27.62 9.08 -58.15
CA GLU A 17 -27.41 8.18 -57.00
C GLU A 17 -26.43 7.01 -57.28
N GLU A 18 -26.25 6.15 -56.25
CA GLU A 18 -25.60 4.82 -56.20
C GLU A 18 -24.07 4.82 -56.00
N ARG A 19 -23.44 4.05 -55.09
CA ARG A 19 -23.79 2.81 -54.37
C ARG A 19 -22.83 2.59 -53.20
N ALA A 20 -23.30 2.00 -52.10
CA ALA A 20 -22.49 1.44 -51.02
C ALA A 20 -22.03 0.00 -51.33
N PRO A 21 -20.92 -0.47 -50.73
CA PRO A 21 -20.73 -1.89 -50.41
C PRO A 21 -20.19 -2.07 -48.95
N PRO A 22 -20.06 -3.30 -48.39
CA PRO A 22 -21.02 -3.85 -47.45
C PRO A 22 -20.45 -4.14 -46.03
N GLU A 23 -21.36 -4.56 -45.15
CA GLU A 23 -21.18 -4.94 -43.75
C GLU A 23 -20.14 -6.07 -43.50
N GLY A 24 -19.51 -6.01 -42.32
CA GLY A 24 -18.65 -7.07 -41.80
C GLY A 24 -18.23 -6.88 -40.33
N VAL A 25 -19.14 -7.25 -39.42
CA VAL A 25 -18.92 -7.76 -38.04
C VAL A 25 -18.06 -6.93 -37.06
N LEU A 26 -18.75 -6.16 -36.20
CA LEU A 26 -18.26 -5.64 -34.92
C LEU A 26 -18.30 -6.72 -33.83
N PRO A 27 -17.27 -6.87 -32.97
CA PRO A 27 -17.43 -7.50 -31.66
C PRO A 27 -17.91 -6.48 -30.63
N ALA A 28 -18.78 -6.97 -29.74
CA ALA A 28 -19.66 -6.25 -28.85
C ALA A 28 -19.00 -5.25 -27.86
N ALA A 29 -19.80 -4.24 -27.56
CA ALA A 29 -19.60 -3.20 -26.57
C ALA A 29 -19.42 -3.73 -25.13
N TRP A 30 -18.56 -3.06 -24.36
CA TRP A 30 -18.65 -3.03 -22.90
C TRP A 30 -19.14 -1.65 -22.49
N GLU A 31 -20.38 -1.62 -22.00
CA GLU A 31 -21.04 -0.45 -21.46
C GLU A 31 -20.34 0.03 -20.18
N HIS A 32 -20.16 1.35 -20.11
CA HIS A 32 -19.78 2.07 -18.91
C HIS A 32 -20.90 2.00 -17.86
N ALA A 33 -20.59 1.45 -16.68
CA ALA A 33 -21.32 1.71 -15.45
C ALA A 33 -20.35 2.28 -14.41
N GLY A 34 -20.67 3.48 -13.92
CA GLY A 34 -19.89 4.21 -12.93
C GLY A 34 -19.82 3.49 -11.59
N GLY A 35 -18.62 3.48 -11.01
CA GLY A 35 -18.36 2.94 -9.69
C GLY A 35 -16.85 2.94 -9.45
N GLY A 36 -16.36 3.99 -8.78
CA GLY A 36 -14.97 4.09 -8.36
C GLY A 36 -14.61 2.89 -7.48
N THR A 37 -13.92 1.92 -8.08
CA THR A 37 -13.38 0.76 -7.39
C THR A 37 -11.88 0.78 -7.61
N ALA A 38 -11.15 0.74 -6.50
CA ALA A 38 -9.71 0.53 -6.50
C ALA A 38 -9.39 -0.70 -7.35
N GLY A 39 -8.57 -0.52 -8.39
CA GLY A 39 -8.03 -1.62 -9.17
C GLY A 39 -7.28 -2.63 -8.30
N PRO A 40 -7.03 -3.86 -8.78
CA PRO A 40 -6.48 -4.93 -7.98
C PRO A 40 -5.12 -4.51 -7.43
N GLN A 41 -5.10 -4.14 -6.14
CA GLN A 41 -3.88 -4.00 -5.37
C GLN A 41 -3.17 -5.35 -5.45
N HIS A 42 -1.86 -5.33 -5.76
CA HIS A 42 -1.00 -6.52 -5.73
C HIS A 42 -0.97 -7.09 -4.30
N GLN A 43 -1.98 -7.90 -3.96
CA GLN A 43 -2.18 -8.46 -2.63
C GLN A 43 -1.34 -9.73 -2.50
N TRP A 44 -0.24 -9.61 -1.76
CA TRP A 44 0.16 -10.71 -0.88
C TRP A 44 -0.91 -10.77 0.23
N PRO A 45 -1.60 -11.91 0.47
CA PRO A 45 -2.56 -12.00 1.57
C PRO A 45 -1.87 -11.66 2.89
N GLN A 46 -2.62 -11.02 3.81
CA GLN A 46 -2.14 -10.40 5.05
C GLN A 46 -1.55 -11.36 6.11
N GLU A 47 -1.16 -12.58 5.75
CA GLU A 47 -0.54 -13.55 6.66
C GLU A 47 0.94 -13.83 6.35
N GLY A 48 1.61 -12.95 5.60
CA GLY A 48 3.06 -13.08 5.39
C GLY A 48 3.74 -11.83 4.84
N ASN A 49 4.18 -10.96 5.75
CA ASN A 49 5.12 -9.84 5.57
C ASN A 49 4.94 -8.98 4.31
N ARG A 50 4.14 -7.89 4.45
CA ARG A 50 4.35 -6.65 3.67
C ARG A 50 5.82 -6.20 3.79
N LEU A 51 6.26 -5.46 2.77
CA LEU A 51 7.63 -5.05 2.44
C LEU A 51 8.34 -4.19 3.53
N ARG A 52 8.58 -4.81 4.69
CA ARG A 52 9.32 -4.35 5.89
C ARG A 52 8.49 -3.62 6.96
N GLU A 53 8.48 -4.18 8.17
CA GLU A 53 8.44 -3.41 9.43
C GLU A 53 9.82 -3.50 10.12
N ALA A 54 10.14 -2.50 10.93
CA ALA A 54 11.46 -2.27 11.51
C ALA A 54 11.74 -3.08 12.80
N ALA A 55 13.02 -3.46 12.95
CA ALA A 55 13.78 -3.73 14.17
C ALA A 55 13.41 -4.91 15.11
N GLY A 56 14.37 -5.84 15.30
CA GLY A 56 14.75 -6.34 16.64
C GLY A 56 14.54 -7.83 16.98
N SER A 57 15.67 -8.54 17.14
CA SER A 57 15.93 -9.72 18.01
C SER A 57 15.41 -11.13 17.65
N SER A 58 16.36 -12.07 17.56
CA SER A 58 16.21 -13.54 17.48
C SER A 58 15.90 -14.19 18.84
N PRO A 59 15.40 -15.44 18.87
CA PRO A 59 16.23 -16.53 19.44
C PRO A 59 16.09 -17.90 18.71
N GLY A 60 17.03 -18.81 19.02
CA GLY A 60 17.33 -20.07 18.30
C GLY A 60 16.50 -21.33 18.64
N PRO A 61 16.96 -22.53 18.22
CA PRO A 61 16.11 -23.71 18.01
C PRO A 61 15.95 -24.59 19.26
N LEU A 62 14.75 -25.17 19.43
CA LEU A 62 14.45 -26.24 20.39
C LEU A 62 14.15 -27.53 19.60
N GLU A 63 14.94 -28.57 19.81
CA GLU A 63 14.75 -29.92 19.26
C GLU A 63 13.55 -30.63 19.91
N LEU A 64 12.77 -31.37 19.13
CA LEU A 64 11.68 -32.24 19.62
C LEU A 64 12.12 -33.72 19.66
N PRO A 65 11.74 -34.52 20.68
CA PRO A 65 12.29 -35.86 20.89
C PRO A 65 11.79 -36.94 19.91
N LEU A 66 12.71 -37.80 19.49
CA LEU A 66 12.59 -38.94 18.56
C LEU A 66 11.41 -39.91 18.82
N ALA A 67 10.90 -39.95 20.04
CA ALA A 67 9.77 -40.81 20.44
C ALA A 67 8.42 -40.40 19.81
N VAL A 68 8.24 -39.12 19.48
CA VAL A 68 6.99 -38.63 18.85
C VAL A 68 6.94 -38.97 17.36
N ALA A 69 8.11 -39.01 16.69
CA ALA A 69 8.21 -39.37 15.28
C ALA A 69 7.86 -40.85 15.03
N GLN A 70 8.34 -41.75 15.89
CA GLN A 70 8.09 -43.19 15.74
C GLN A 70 6.62 -43.58 16.00
N ALA A 71 5.92 -42.85 16.87
CA ALA A 71 4.50 -43.07 17.15
C ALA A 71 3.56 -42.53 16.05
N ALA A 72 4.05 -41.65 15.17
CA ALA A 72 3.32 -41.18 13.99
C ALA A 72 3.47 -42.15 12.82
N GLU A 73 4.65 -42.75 12.66
CA GLU A 73 4.97 -43.70 11.61
C GLU A 73 4.18 -45.02 11.74
N GLN A 74 4.00 -45.51 12.97
CA GLN A 74 3.17 -46.70 13.24
C GLN A 74 1.68 -46.49 12.95
N ARG A 75 1.16 -45.26 13.08
CA ARG A 75 -0.24 -44.93 12.74
C ARG A 75 -0.48 -44.87 11.23
N LEU A 76 0.52 -44.42 10.47
CA LEU A 76 0.48 -44.38 9.01
C LEU A 76 0.48 -45.78 8.38
N GLN A 77 1.25 -46.72 8.95
CA GLN A 77 1.29 -48.10 8.47
C GLN A 77 -0.01 -48.87 8.75
N GLN A 78 -0.69 -48.59 9.87
CA GLN A 78 -2.00 -49.19 10.18
C GLN A 78 -3.13 -48.66 9.27
N ALA A 79 -3.08 -47.38 8.88
CA ALA A 79 -4.03 -46.79 7.93
C ALA A 79 -3.87 -47.36 6.51
N ALA A 80 -2.65 -47.69 6.11
CA ALA A 80 -2.37 -48.28 4.79
C ALA A 80 -2.89 -49.72 4.64
N ALA A 81 -2.92 -50.50 5.73
CA ALA A 81 -3.43 -51.88 5.74
C ALA A 81 -4.97 -51.95 5.66
N GLN A 82 -5.68 -50.95 6.18
CA GLN A 82 -7.16 -50.90 6.14
C GLN A 82 -7.70 -50.40 4.78
N GLY A 83 -6.90 -49.68 4.00
CA GLY A 83 -7.32 -49.10 2.70
C GLY A 83 -7.36 -50.06 1.51
N GLN A 84 -7.00 -51.34 1.66
CA GLN A 84 -6.96 -52.30 0.55
C GLN A 84 -8.19 -53.23 0.44
N GLN A 85 -9.14 -53.17 1.39
CA GLN A 85 -10.28 -54.11 1.44
C GLN A 85 -11.63 -53.53 0.97
N GLU A 86 -11.73 -52.22 0.69
CA GLU A 86 -12.99 -51.58 0.24
C GLU A 86 -12.80 -50.83 -1.08
N ARG A 87 -12.84 -51.57 -2.21
CA ARG A 87 -13.00 -51.00 -3.56
C ARG A 87 -14.13 -51.70 -4.31
N SER A 88 -15.37 -51.32 -4.02
CA SER A 88 -16.50 -51.52 -4.94
C SER A 88 -17.79 -50.84 -4.45
N GLN A 89 -18.02 -49.59 -4.88
CA GLN A 89 -19.31 -48.98 -5.30
C GLN A 89 -19.23 -47.43 -5.30
N PRO A 90 -19.96 -46.72 -6.18
CA PRO A 90 -19.90 -45.26 -6.25
C PRO A 90 -20.86 -44.61 -5.23
N GLY A 91 -20.31 -44.03 -4.17
CA GLY A 91 -21.03 -43.20 -3.20
C GLY A 91 -20.84 -41.69 -3.45
N PRO A 92 -21.69 -40.81 -2.86
CA PRO A 92 -21.65 -39.37 -3.10
C PRO A 92 -20.36 -38.75 -2.56
N ALA A 93 -19.91 -37.65 -3.18
CA ALA A 93 -18.62 -36.99 -2.92
C ALA A 93 -18.34 -36.71 -1.43
N PRO A 94 -17.08 -36.81 -0.96
CA PRO A 94 -16.75 -36.59 0.44
C PRO A 94 -16.89 -35.10 0.78
N ALA A 95 -17.56 -34.83 1.90
CA ALA A 95 -17.67 -33.49 2.47
C ALA A 95 -16.26 -32.93 2.75
N ALA A 96 -16.05 -31.67 2.37
CA ALA A 96 -14.80 -30.95 2.56
C ALA A 96 -14.27 -31.12 4.00
N ALA A 97 -13.02 -31.57 4.13
CA ALA A 97 -12.33 -31.71 5.40
C ALA A 97 -12.39 -30.36 6.15
N HIS A 98 -13.13 -30.34 7.26
CA HIS A 98 -13.15 -29.21 8.18
C HIS A 98 -11.75 -29.03 8.76
N VAL A 99 -11.00 -28.06 8.24
CA VAL A 99 -9.86 -27.51 8.97
C VAL A 99 -10.44 -26.84 10.22
N PRO A 100 -10.15 -27.32 11.44
CA PRO A 100 -10.65 -26.66 12.64
C PRO A 100 -10.12 -25.23 12.66
N PRO A 101 -10.95 -24.24 13.04
CA PRO A 101 -10.49 -22.87 13.12
C PRO A 101 -9.26 -22.78 14.05
N PRO A 102 -8.30 -21.88 13.76
CA PRO A 102 -7.12 -21.73 14.58
C PRO A 102 -7.54 -21.47 16.03
N MET A 103 -7.11 -22.35 16.93
CA MET A 103 -7.44 -22.23 18.35
C MET A 103 -6.82 -20.93 18.90
N PRO A 104 -7.61 -20.02 19.48
CA PRO A 104 -7.08 -18.80 20.06
C PRO A 104 -6.11 -19.11 21.19
N SER A 105 -5.06 -18.30 21.33
CA SER A 105 -4.08 -18.47 22.41
C SER A 105 -4.74 -18.33 23.78
N LEU A 106 -4.13 -18.92 24.83
CA LEU A 106 -4.59 -18.75 26.21
C LEU A 106 -4.70 -17.26 26.58
N PHE A 107 -3.76 -16.44 26.09
CA PHE A 107 -3.81 -14.99 26.26
C PHE A 107 -5.08 -14.39 25.64
N GLN A 108 -5.39 -14.73 24.39
CA GLN A 108 -6.58 -14.22 23.71
C GLN A 108 -7.88 -14.70 24.36
N LEU A 109 -7.94 -15.96 24.81
CA LEU A 109 -9.07 -16.49 25.58
C LEU A 109 -9.24 -15.76 26.92
N SER A 110 -8.15 -15.50 27.63
CA SER A 110 -8.17 -14.76 28.90
C SER A 110 -8.64 -13.31 28.71
N LEU A 111 -8.21 -12.66 27.63
CA LEU A 111 -8.61 -11.30 27.26
C LEU A 111 -10.11 -11.24 26.94
N GLN A 112 -10.60 -12.21 26.16
CA GLN A 112 -12.02 -12.35 25.82
C GLN A 112 -12.87 -12.60 27.07
N GLY A 113 -12.46 -13.54 27.93
CA GLY A 113 -13.14 -13.84 29.18
C GLY A 113 -13.20 -12.61 30.10
N THR A 114 -12.08 -11.92 30.25
CA THR A 114 -12.00 -10.70 31.07
C THR A 114 -12.92 -9.60 30.52
N ALA A 115 -12.87 -9.32 29.21
CA ALA A 115 -13.74 -8.33 28.58
C ALA A 115 -15.23 -8.68 28.73
N ALA A 116 -15.58 -9.96 28.57
CA ALA A 116 -16.95 -10.45 28.77
C ALA A 116 -17.42 -10.20 30.21
N LEU A 117 -16.59 -10.52 31.21
CA LEU A 117 -16.89 -10.29 32.62
C LEU A 117 -17.06 -8.79 32.95
N LEU A 118 -16.21 -7.93 32.38
CA LEU A 118 -16.29 -6.47 32.56
C LEU A 118 -17.53 -5.85 31.90
N SER A 119 -18.00 -6.45 30.80
CA SER A 119 -19.20 -6.03 30.07
C SER A 119 -20.49 -6.72 30.53
N ALA A 120 -20.39 -7.67 31.46
CA ALA A 120 -21.53 -8.51 31.84
C ALA A 120 -22.65 -7.68 32.50
N PRO A 121 -23.92 -7.87 32.09
CA PRO A 121 -25.05 -7.14 32.66
C PRO A 121 -25.31 -7.48 34.14
N SER A 122 -24.75 -8.57 34.65
CA SER A 122 -24.92 -9.05 36.03
C SER A 122 -24.28 -8.16 37.10
N LYS A 123 -23.49 -7.13 36.74
CA LYS A 123 -22.83 -6.17 37.66
C LYS A 123 -21.92 -6.82 38.72
N GLN A 124 -21.58 -8.10 38.61
CA GLN A 124 -20.88 -8.86 39.65
C GLN A 124 -19.38 -8.54 39.78
N TYR A 125 -18.77 -7.85 38.81
CA TYR A 125 -17.33 -7.58 38.78
C TYR A 125 -17.03 -6.07 38.77
N CYS A 126 -17.54 -5.36 39.78
CA CYS A 126 -17.30 -3.93 39.98
C CYS A 126 -16.06 -3.70 40.88
N SER A 127 -14.87 -4.02 40.40
CA SER A 127 -13.62 -3.55 41.04
C SER A 127 -12.86 -2.61 40.10
N SER A 128 -12.18 -1.61 40.67
CA SER A 128 -11.31 -0.72 39.91
C SER A 128 -10.13 -1.51 39.35
N LEU A 129 -9.79 -1.23 38.09
CA LEU A 129 -8.63 -1.80 37.40
C LEU A 129 -7.39 -0.88 37.49
N ALA A 130 -7.38 0.10 38.41
CA ALA A 130 -6.32 1.11 38.52
C ALA A 130 -4.89 0.54 38.63
N THR A 131 -4.74 -0.69 39.14
CA THR A 131 -3.44 -1.35 39.31
C THR A 131 -2.92 -2.02 38.05
N LEU A 132 -3.70 -2.02 36.95
CA LEU A 132 -3.24 -2.57 35.68
C LEU A 132 -2.08 -1.74 35.13
N THR A 133 -1.10 -2.45 34.57
CA THR A 133 -0.06 -1.82 33.78
C THR A 133 -0.68 -1.14 32.54
N PRO A 134 -0.11 -0.03 32.04
CA PRO A 134 -0.64 0.65 30.86
C PRO A 134 -0.82 -0.29 29.67
N GLY A 135 0.18 -1.12 29.35
CA GLY A 135 0.11 -2.05 28.23
C GLY A 135 -1.06 -3.05 28.32
N LEU A 136 -1.33 -3.61 29.49
CA LEU A 136 -2.47 -4.52 29.67
C LEU A 136 -3.81 -3.79 29.60
N ALA A 137 -3.91 -2.61 30.21
CA ALA A 137 -5.12 -1.80 30.17
C ALA A 137 -5.46 -1.36 28.73
N GLU A 138 -4.45 -0.95 27.95
CA GLU A 138 -4.58 -0.57 26.54
C GLU A 138 -4.98 -1.75 25.66
N LEU A 139 -4.40 -2.94 25.86
CA LEU A 139 -4.79 -4.16 25.13
C LEU A 139 -6.24 -4.57 25.44
N LEU A 140 -6.66 -4.49 26.70
CA LEU A 140 -8.05 -4.74 27.10
C LEU A 140 -9.01 -3.75 26.46
N LEU A 141 -8.70 -2.44 26.50
CA LEU A 141 -9.51 -1.40 25.89
C LEU A 141 -9.60 -1.56 24.36
N ALA A 142 -8.49 -1.88 23.70
CA ALA A 142 -8.47 -2.16 22.27
C ALA A 142 -9.37 -3.35 21.91
N HIS A 143 -9.30 -4.44 22.69
CA HIS A 143 -10.18 -5.59 22.50
C HIS A 143 -11.65 -5.27 22.74
N MET A 144 -11.95 -4.50 23.79
CA MET A 144 -13.31 -4.04 24.08
C MET A 144 -13.85 -3.12 22.99
N ALA A 145 -13.01 -2.26 22.41
CA ALA A 145 -13.37 -1.42 21.27
C ALA A 145 -13.68 -2.26 20.02
N GLN A 146 -12.83 -3.23 19.68
CA GLN A 146 -13.05 -4.16 18.56
C GLN A 146 -14.36 -4.94 18.68
N ARG A 147 -14.77 -5.26 19.92
CA ARG A 147 -15.99 -6.02 20.21
C ARG A 147 -17.23 -5.14 20.48
N ALA A 148 -17.12 -3.83 20.33
CA ALA A 148 -18.22 -2.89 20.60
C ALA A 148 -18.74 -2.89 22.06
N LEU A 149 -17.87 -3.21 23.03
CA LEU A 149 -18.21 -3.37 24.46
C LEU A 149 -17.89 -2.13 25.31
N LEU A 150 -17.28 -1.11 24.71
CA LEU A 150 -16.87 0.10 25.41
C LEU A 150 -18.02 1.09 25.56
N HIS A 151 -18.39 1.37 26.79
CA HIS A 151 -19.39 2.36 27.16
C HIS A 151 -18.83 3.24 28.28
N PRO A 152 -19.43 4.42 28.56
CA PRO A 152 -18.92 5.29 29.62
C PRO A 152 -18.77 4.60 30.98
N ARG A 153 -19.62 3.61 31.29
CA ARG A 153 -19.53 2.84 32.54
C ARG A 153 -18.39 1.81 32.55
N SER A 154 -18.14 1.12 31.44
CA SER A 154 -17.04 0.15 31.38
C SER A 154 -15.69 0.86 31.33
N LEU A 155 -15.59 2.01 30.65
CA LEU A 155 -14.37 2.82 30.64
C LEU A 155 -14.01 3.36 32.05
N ARG A 156 -15.00 3.59 32.93
CA ARG A 156 -14.77 3.99 34.32
C ARG A 156 -14.02 2.95 35.15
N LEU A 157 -14.08 1.67 34.79
CA LEU A 157 -13.35 0.62 35.50
C LEU A 157 -11.83 0.84 35.40
N PHE A 158 -11.37 1.49 34.32
CA PHE A 158 -9.97 1.80 34.08
C PHE A 158 -9.50 3.09 34.76
N PHE A 159 -10.36 3.80 35.50
CA PHE A 159 -9.94 5.02 36.20
C PHE A 159 -8.81 4.71 37.19
N GLY A 160 -7.74 5.51 37.12
CA GLY A 160 -6.50 5.28 37.85
C GLY A 160 -5.40 4.60 37.03
N CYS A 161 -5.73 3.98 35.89
CA CYS A 161 -4.72 3.46 34.97
C CYS A 161 -3.94 4.61 34.30
N CYS A 162 -2.61 4.46 34.21
CA CYS A 162 -1.74 5.40 33.49
C CYS A 162 -1.74 5.15 31.98
N LEU A 163 -2.90 5.21 31.34
CA LEU A 163 -3.02 5.00 29.88
C LEU A 163 -2.18 6.03 29.11
N GLN A 164 -1.40 5.55 28.15
CA GLN A 164 -0.63 6.39 27.23
C GLN A 164 -1.23 6.41 25.83
N LYS A 165 -1.85 5.31 25.40
CA LYS A 165 -2.48 5.19 24.08
C LYS A 165 -3.94 4.75 24.19
N LEU A 166 -4.81 5.41 23.45
CA LEU A 166 -6.19 4.97 23.26
C LEU A 166 -6.56 5.08 21.78
N CYS A 167 -6.97 3.97 21.20
CA CYS A 167 -7.44 3.88 19.83
C CYS A 167 -8.91 3.46 19.82
N LEU A 168 -9.77 4.33 19.29
CA LEU A 168 -11.20 4.08 19.09
C LEU A 168 -11.54 4.17 17.60
N ASP A 169 -10.61 3.78 16.73
CA ASP A 169 -10.78 3.86 15.29
C ASP A 169 -11.97 3.00 14.83
N CYS A 170 -12.80 3.59 13.96
CA CYS A 170 -14.04 3.01 13.46
C CYS A 170 -15.02 2.59 14.56
N TYR A 171 -14.89 3.13 15.79
CA TYR A 171 -15.71 2.71 16.91
C TYR A 171 -17.12 3.31 16.84
N PRO A 172 -18.18 2.51 16.62
CA PRO A 172 -19.52 3.03 16.32
C PRO A 172 -20.17 3.76 17.51
N TYR A 173 -19.72 3.49 18.74
CA TYR A 173 -20.25 4.08 19.96
C TYR A 173 -19.34 5.15 20.58
N ALA A 174 -18.42 5.71 19.79
CA ALA A 174 -17.60 6.86 20.16
C ALA A 174 -18.45 8.13 20.25
N THR A 175 -19.22 8.27 21.33
CA THR A 175 -20.09 9.42 21.59
C THR A 175 -19.36 10.47 22.42
N ASN A 176 -19.84 11.71 22.38
CA ASN A 176 -19.33 12.79 23.25
C ASN A 176 -19.31 12.37 24.74
N ARG A 177 -20.33 11.62 25.18
CA ARG A 177 -20.42 11.12 26.57
C ARG A 177 -19.31 10.12 26.92
N LEU A 178 -18.90 9.28 25.96
CA LEU A 178 -17.76 8.40 26.13
C LEU A 178 -16.47 9.22 26.21
N LEU A 179 -16.28 10.16 25.28
CA LEU A 179 -15.13 11.05 25.26
C LEU A 179 -14.98 11.85 26.56
N CYS A 180 -16.07 12.33 27.17
CA CYS A 180 -15.98 13.03 28.47
C CYS A 180 -15.32 12.21 29.58
N GLN A 181 -15.28 10.87 29.49
CA GLN A 181 -14.56 10.06 30.47
C GLN A 181 -13.03 10.16 30.33
N LEU A 182 -12.52 10.65 29.20
CA LEU A 182 -11.08 10.74 28.94
C LEU A 182 -10.34 11.70 29.87
N GLN A 183 -11.06 12.64 30.52
CA GLN A 183 -10.51 13.51 31.56
C GLN A 183 -9.84 12.73 32.71
N ALA A 184 -10.20 11.46 32.91
CA ALA A 184 -9.61 10.60 33.93
C ALA A 184 -8.22 10.04 33.54
N PHE A 185 -7.74 10.30 32.32
CA PHE A 185 -6.48 9.77 31.78
C PHE A 185 -5.50 10.90 31.37
N PRO A 186 -5.00 11.72 32.32
CA PRO A 186 -4.13 12.86 32.02
C PRO A 186 -2.75 12.47 31.44
N SER A 187 -2.37 11.20 31.52
CA SER A 187 -1.12 10.66 30.96
C SER A 187 -1.21 10.29 29.48
N LEU A 188 -2.39 10.46 28.85
CA LEU A 188 -2.62 10.05 27.47
C LEU A 188 -1.74 10.86 26.51
N ARG A 189 -0.94 10.15 25.72
CA ARG A 189 -0.05 10.70 24.69
C ARG A 189 -0.59 10.52 23.29
N GLN A 190 -1.33 9.44 23.05
CA GLN A 190 -1.87 9.11 21.73
C GLN A 190 -3.37 8.87 21.84
N LEU A 191 -4.15 9.64 21.09
CA LEU A 191 -5.59 9.47 20.95
C LEU A 191 -5.94 9.37 19.47
N SER A 192 -6.48 8.23 19.06
CA SER A 192 -7.01 8.04 17.72
C SER A 192 -8.51 7.82 17.78
N LEU A 193 -9.24 8.67 17.05
CA LEU A 193 -10.68 8.69 16.90
C LEU A 193 -11.06 8.55 15.43
N PHE A 194 -10.23 7.87 14.62
CA PHE A 194 -10.43 7.77 13.18
C PHE A 194 -11.84 7.24 12.89
N SER A 195 -12.55 7.87 11.95
CA SER A 195 -13.87 7.41 11.50
C SER A 195 -14.87 7.18 12.64
N CYS A 196 -14.97 8.15 13.56
CA CYS A 196 -15.96 8.14 14.65
C CYS A 196 -17.16 9.07 14.32
N PRO A 197 -18.26 8.56 13.75
CA PRO A 197 -19.33 9.39 13.16
C PRO A 197 -20.22 10.12 14.19
N LEU A 198 -20.13 9.76 15.47
CA LEU A 198 -20.96 10.32 16.54
C LEU A 198 -20.29 11.46 17.31
N ILE A 199 -19.00 11.70 17.10
CA ILE A 199 -18.26 12.78 17.77
C ILE A 199 -18.62 14.10 17.11
N THR A 200 -18.92 15.12 17.91
CA THR A 200 -19.10 16.50 17.46
C THR A 200 -18.07 17.41 18.11
N ASP A 201 -17.99 18.67 17.68
CA ASP A 201 -17.05 19.66 18.24
C ASP A 201 -17.09 19.72 19.78
N HIS A 202 -18.28 19.67 20.38
CA HIS A 202 -18.44 19.67 21.83
C HIS A 202 -17.83 18.44 22.52
N GLY A 203 -17.80 17.29 21.85
CA GLY A 203 -17.16 16.08 22.35
C GLY A 203 -15.66 16.24 22.56
N LEU A 204 -15.01 17.12 21.78
CA LEU A 204 -13.58 17.40 21.88
C LEU A 204 -13.19 18.38 22.98
N SER A 205 -14.16 19.00 23.66
CA SER A 205 -13.89 19.83 24.84
C SER A 205 -13.13 19.10 25.95
N VAL A 206 -13.14 17.77 25.98
CA VAL A 206 -12.35 16.98 26.93
C VAL A 206 -10.84 17.05 26.64
N VAL A 207 -10.44 17.26 25.38
CA VAL A 207 -9.05 17.14 24.93
C VAL A 207 -8.16 18.19 25.60
N GLN A 208 -8.69 19.39 25.91
CA GLN A 208 -7.97 20.42 26.65
C GLN A 208 -7.45 19.97 28.03
N HIS A 209 -8.00 18.88 28.59
CA HIS A 209 -7.57 18.30 29.88
C HIS A 209 -6.52 17.19 29.71
N LEU A 210 -5.97 16.99 28.51
CA LEU A 210 -4.96 15.98 28.19
C LEU A 210 -3.61 16.66 27.88
N PRO A 211 -2.87 17.15 28.90
CA PRO A 211 -1.70 18.02 28.68
C PRO A 211 -0.50 17.29 28.06
N ARG A 212 -0.46 15.96 28.13
CA ARG A 212 0.61 15.11 27.58
C ARG A 212 0.31 14.61 26.17
N LEU A 213 -0.77 15.08 25.54
CA LEU A 213 -1.18 14.58 24.23
C LEU A 213 -0.19 15.01 23.16
N GLN A 214 0.37 14.03 22.46
CA GLN A 214 1.39 14.19 21.42
C GLN A 214 0.83 13.88 20.03
N LEU A 215 -0.04 12.88 19.93
CA LEU A 215 -0.70 12.48 18.68
C LEU A 215 -2.21 12.51 18.85
N LEU A 216 -2.86 13.28 17.99
CA LEU A 216 -4.31 13.35 17.90
C LEU A 216 -4.76 13.08 16.47
N ASN A 217 -5.47 11.99 16.26
CA ASN A 217 -6.06 11.64 14.98
C ASN A 217 -7.59 11.78 15.06
N LEU A 218 -8.12 12.77 14.34
CA LEU A 218 -9.55 13.10 14.21
C LEU A 218 -10.07 12.82 12.80
N SER A 219 -9.27 12.13 11.99
CA SER A 219 -9.56 11.90 10.59
C SER A 219 -10.89 11.15 10.39
N ALA A 220 -11.62 11.47 9.34
CA ALA A 220 -12.94 10.96 9.00
C ALA A 220 -14.03 11.16 10.08
N CYS A 221 -13.82 12.08 11.04
CA CYS A 221 -14.88 12.56 11.93
C CYS A 221 -15.71 13.65 11.23
N VAL A 222 -16.62 13.23 10.36
CA VAL A 222 -17.38 14.10 9.43
C VAL A 222 -18.24 15.19 10.08
N LYS A 223 -18.46 15.13 11.39
CA LYS A 223 -19.23 16.14 12.15
C LYS A 223 -18.35 17.20 12.81
N LEU A 224 -17.02 17.09 12.71
CA LEU A 224 -16.10 18.10 13.21
C LEU A 224 -15.99 19.26 12.23
N THR A 225 -16.09 20.48 12.78
CA THR A 225 -15.99 21.76 12.07
C THR A 225 -14.86 22.60 12.67
N ASP A 226 -14.67 23.83 12.20
CA ASP A 226 -13.69 24.77 12.76
C ASP A 226 -13.77 24.94 14.28
N ASN A 227 -14.97 24.80 14.85
CA ASN A 227 -15.18 24.88 16.30
C ASN A 227 -14.44 23.79 17.09
N CYS A 228 -14.01 22.69 16.49
CA CYS A 228 -13.22 21.69 17.21
C CYS A 228 -11.83 22.18 17.58
N LEU A 229 -11.23 23.05 16.76
CA LEU A 229 -9.84 23.47 16.90
C LEU A 229 -9.62 24.37 18.11
N GLN A 230 -10.65 25.08 18.58
CA GLN A 230 -10.58 25.89 19.80
C GLN A 230 -10.22 25.06 21.04
N PHE A 231 -10.59 23.77 21.05
CA PHE A 231 -10.31 22.86 22.17
C PHE A 231 -8.90 22.25 22.11
N LEU A 232 -8.17 22.49 21.02
CA LEU A 232 -6.78 22.08 20.86
C LEU A 232 -5.81 23.18 21.31
N LYS A 233 -6.32 24.39 21.61
CA LYS A 233 -5.54 25.50 22.16
C LYS A 233 -4.93 25.08 23.50
N GLY A 234 -3.62 25.29 23.66
CA GLY A 234 -2.90 24.99 24.90
C GLY A 234 -2.28 23.59 25.02
N LEU A 235 -2.44 22.71 24.01
CA LEU A 235 -1.79 21.39 23.98
C LEU A 235 -0.31 21.48 23.62
N SER A 236 0.54 21.86 24.58
CA SER A 236 1.96 22.19 24.33
C SER A 236 2.82 21.04 23.79
N GLU A 237 2.46 19.78 24.06
CA GLU A 237 3.19 18.60 23.58
C GLU A 237 2.67 18.04 22.25
N LEU A 238 1.59 18.60 21.69
CA LEU A 238 0.97 18.07 20.48
C LEU A 238 1.92 18.25 19.29
N SER A 239 2.37 17.11 18.75
CA SER A 239 3.33 17.05 17.65
C SER A 239 2.71 16.55 16.34
N HIS A 240 1.66 15.74 16.43
CA HIS A 240 0.96 15.16 15.29
C HIS A 240 -0.53 15.45 15.37
N LEU A 241 -1.05 16.12 14.34
CA LEU A 241 -2.47 16.41 14.20
C LEU A 241 -2.95 15.94 12.83
N ALA A 242 -3.92 15.02 12.82
CA ALA A 242 -4.58 14.56 11.60
C ALA A 242 -6.06 14.93 11.62
N LEU A 243 -6.48 15.69 10.61
CA LEU A 243 -7.82 16.25 10.43
C LEU A 243 -8.41 15.83 9.08
N ASP A 244 -7.93 14.74 8.50
CA ASP A 244 -8.35 14.32 7.17
C ASP A 244 -9.87 14.10 7.11
N GLN A 245 -10.52 14.43 5.99
CA GLN A 245 -11.97 14.24 5.80
C GLN A 245 -12.85 14.89 6.90
N THR A 246 -12.38 15.96 7.54
CA THR A 246 -13.19 16.79 8.44
C THR A 246 -13.76 17.99 7.68
N ARG A 247 -14.65 18.75 8.31
CA ARG A 247 -15.21 20.01 7.76
C ARG A 247 -14.44 21.24 8.21
N VAL A 248 -13.15 21.08 8.52
CA VAL A 248 -12.26 22.20 8.84
C VAL A 248 -11.98 23.00 7.56
N THR A 249 -12.00 24.32 7.69
CA THR A 249 -11.74 25.31 6.63
C THR A 249 -10.55 26.18 6.99
N ASP A 250 -10.15 27.09 6.08
CA ASP A 250 -9.07 28.03 6.33
C ASP A 250 -9.32 28.93 7.55
N CYS A 251 -10.59 29.27 7.85
CA CYS A 251 -10.93 30.14 8.97
C CYS A 251 -10.52 29.50 10.31
N GLY A 252 -10.96 28.27 10.57
CA GLY A 252 -10.60 27.55 11.78
C GLY A 252 -9.12 27.24 11.85
N LEU A 253 -8.52 26.81 10.74
CA LEU A 253 -7.10 26.48 10.71
C LEU A 253 -6.22 27.71 10.96
N ALA A 254 -6.55 28.87 10.38
CA ALA A 254 -5.82 30.12 10.63
C ALA A 254 -5.84 30.50 12.12
N GLU A 255 -7.00 30.41 12.77
CA GLU A 255 -7.13 30.72 14.19
C GLU A 255 -6.35 29.73 15.09
N PHE A 256 -6.35 28.46 14.72
CA PHE A 256 -5.54 27.44 15.39
C PHE A 256 -4.05 27.72 15.24
N LEU A 257 -3.57 28.02 14.03
CA LEU A 257 -2.16 28.24 13.74
C LEU A 257 -1.55 29.38 14.57
N LEU A 258 -2.30 30.46 14.82
CA LEU A 258 -1.86 31.56 15.69
C LEU A 258 -1.54 31.14 17.12
N THR A 259 -2.09 30.01 17.57
CA THR A 259 -1.89 29.45 18.91
C THR A 259 -1.33 28.03 18.86
N ALA A 260 -0.78 27.63 17.71
CA ALA A 260 -0.31 26.27 17.50
C ALA A 260 0.89 25.96 18.42
N PRO A 261 0.98 24.71 18.91
CA PRO A 261 2.06 24.33 19.79
C PRO A 261 3.39 24.27 19.04
N PRO A 262 4.51 24.67 19.69
CA PRO A 262 5.83 24.65 19.06
C PRO A 262 6.33 23.22 18.77
N ALA A 263 5.70 22.20 19.35
CA ALA A 263 6.01 20.80 19.08
C ALA A 263 5.38 20.29 17.77
N LEU A 264 4.44 21.03 17.16
CA LEU A 264 3.70 20.58 15.98
C LEU A 264 4.66 20.40 14.81
N SER A 265 4.84 19.15 14.38
CA SER A 265 5.76 18.74 13.32
C SER A 265 5.07 17.99 12.19
N HIS A 266 3.91 17.39 12.45
CA HIS A 266 3.13 16.65 11.47
C HIS A 266 1.70 17.17 11.41
N LEU A 267 1.28 17.60 10.22
CA LEU A 267 -0.05 18.11 9.97
C LEU A 267 -0.66 17.44 8.74
N SER A 268 -1.77 16.73 8.93
CA SER A 268 -2.51 16.11 7.84
C SER A 268 -3.89 16.74 7.70
N LEU A 269 -4.19 17.21 6.50
CA LEU A 269 -5.41 17.95 6.15
C LEU A 269 -6.05 17.39 4.87
N ASN A 270 -5.88 16.10 4.61
CA ASN A 270 -6.33 15.48 3.37
C ASN A 270 -7.86 15.59 3.22
N GLN A 271 -8.36 15.85 2.01
CA GLN A 271 -9.80 15.94 1.75
C GLN A 271 -10.56 16.91 2.69
N THR A 272 -9.93 18.03 3.05
CA THR A 272 -10.57 19.11 3.82
C THR A 272 -10.89 20.32 2.92
N GLY A 273 -11.61 21.30 3.46
CA GLY A 273 -12.01 22.52 2.74
C GLY A 273 -10.95 23.63 2.72
N ILE A 274 -9.68 23.30 2.94
CA ILE A 274 -8.59 24.29 3.00
C ILE A 274 -8.14 24.75 1.60
N THR A 275 -7.61 25.97 1.53
CA THR A 275 -7.03 26.60 0.34
C THR A 275 -5.62 27.13 0.63
N GLU A 276 -4.99 27.77 -0.36
CA GLU A 276 -3.69 28.44 -0.18
C GLU A 276 -3.69 29.55 0.89
N SER A 277 -4.86 30.00 1.35
CA SER A 277 -5.00 31.02 2.39
C SER A 277 -4.34 30.59 3.70
N SER A 278 -4.62 29.37 4.17
CA SER A 278 -4.00 28.83 5.40
C SER A 278 -2.50 28.54 5.23
N LEU A 279 -2.06 28.16 4.03
CA LEU A 279 -0.64 27.88 3.76
C LEU A 279 0.27 29.10 3.94
N ARG A 280 -0.25 30.32 3.77
CA ARG A 280 0.51 31.57 3.97
C ARG A 280 0.92 31.79 5.42
N LEU A 281 0.20 31.21 6.38
CA LEU A 281 0.44 31.36 7.81
C LEU A 281 1.43 30.33 8.35
N LEU A 282 1.55 29.15 7.70
CA LEU A 282 2.41 28.06 8.17
C LEU A 282 3.86 28.49 8.42
N PRO A 283 4.55 29.21 7.51
CA PRO A 283 5.95 29.61 7.75
C PRO A 283 6.14 30.52 8.97
N GLN A 284 5.12 31.32 9.31
CA GLN A 284 5.19 32.27 10.42
C GLN A 284 4.82 31.62 11.75
N CYS A 285 3.86 30.69 11.74
CA CYS A 285 3.29 30.12 12.96
C CYS A 285 3.95 28.80 13.38
N VAL A 286 4.30 27.95 12.40
CA VAL A 286 4.84 26.60 12.63
C VAL A 286 6.04 26.30 11.72
N PRO A 287 7.13 27.10 11.80
CA PRO A 287 8.32 26.94 10.95
C PRO A 287 9.02 25.57 11.11
N GLN A 288 8.80 24.88 12.23
CA GLN A 288 9.34 23.56 12.54
C GLN A 288 8.60 22.39 11.86
N LEU A 289 7.57 22.68 11.06
CA LEU A 289 6.77 21.65 10.42
C LEU A 289 7.63 20.76 9.51
N TRP A 290 7.58 19.46 9.76
CA TRP A 290 8.42 18.46 9.10
C TRP A 290 7.66 17.66 8.04
N GLU A 291 6.38 17.39 8.30
CA GLU A 291 5.47 16.69 7.39
C GLU A 291 4.15 17.45 7.23
N LEU A 292 3.77 17.67 5.97
CA LEU A 292 2.51 18.30 5.59
C LEU A 292 1.81 17.46 4.53
N SER A 293 0.61 16.99 4.83
CA SER A 293 -0.23 16.25 3.88
C SER A 293 -1.46 17.04 3.49
N LEU A 294 -1.62 17.27 2.19
CA LEU A 294 -2.67 18.10 1.58
C LEU A 294 -3.42 17.34 0.47
N LYS A 295 -3.44 16.01 0.53
CA LYS A 295 -3.98 15.17 -0.53
C LYS A 295 -5.45 15.48 -0.78
N GLN A 296 -5.84 15.55 -2.05
CA GLN A 296 -7.23 15.74 -2.50
C GLN A 296 -7.89 16.99 -1.89
N THR A 297 -7.11 18.07 -1.76
CA THR A 297 -7.60 19.41 -1.37
C THR A 297 -7.73 20.31 -2.60
N GLY A 298 -8.40 21.45 -2.44
CA GLY A 298 -8.60 22.45 -3.50
C GLY A 298 -7.38 23.33 -3.81
N ILE A 299 -6.22 23.03 -3.24
CA ILE A 299 -5.04 23.91 -3.26
C ILE A 299 -4.45 24.01 -4.68
N THR A 300 -4.21 25.24 -5.12
CA THR A 300 -3.59 25.57 -6.40
C THR A 300 -2.19 26.17 -6.27
N ASP A 301 -1.94 26.85 -5.15
CA ASP A 301 -0.72 27.57 -4.87
C ASP A 301 -0.05 27.09 -3.58
N VAL A 302 1.23 26.71 -3.68
CA VAL A 302 2.09 26.27 -2.58
C VAL A 302 3.37 27.10 -2.48
N LEU A 303 3.42 28.29 -3.10
CA LEU A 303 4.57 29.20 -3.10
C LEU A 303 5.09 29.49 -1.68
N SER A 304 4.18 29.63 -0.70
CA SER A 304 4.51 29.92 0.70
C SER A 304 5.35 28.83 1.36
N LEU A 305 5.21 27.57 0.93
CA LEU A 305 5.90 26.43 1.56
C LEU A 305 7.42 26.45 1.32
N ARG A 306 7.93 27.24 0.36
CA ARG A 306 9.38 27.41 0.15
C ARG A 306 10.12 27.95 1.37
N HIS A 307 9.40 28.64 2.27
CA HIS A 307 9.95 29.24 3.47
C HIS A 307 9.94 28.29 4.68
N LEU A 308 9.34 27.11 4.56
CA LEU A 308 9.35 26.08 5.60
C LEU A 308 10.61 25.22 5.50
N GLU A 309 11.75 25.77 5.89
CA GLU A 309 13.06 25.12 5.72
C GLU A 309 13.18 23.75 6.40
N ALA A 310 12.37 23.48 7.43
CA ALA A 310 12.32 22.19 8.12
C ALA A 310 11.47 21.13 7.40
N LEU A 311 10.69 21.49 6.37
CA LEU A 311 9.75 20.61 5.71
C LEU A 311 10.49 19.56 4.88
N GLN A 312 10.35 18.29 5.27
CA GLN A 312 10.99 17.16 4.60
C GLN A 312 10.01 16.31 3.79
N ARG A 313 8.74 16.29 4.18
CA ARG A 313 7.71 15.46 3.56
C ARG A 313 6.51 16.29 3.18
N LEU A 314 6.19 16.29 1.89
CA LEU A 314 5.07 17.04 1.33
C LEU A 314 4.24 16.13 0.43
N TYR A 315 2.96 16.00 0.75
CA TYR A 315 2.03 15.19 -0.02
C TYR A 315 0.98 16.07 -0.72
N LEU A 316 1.02 16.10 -2.05
CA LEU A 316 0.16 16.94 -2.89
C LEU A 316 -0.72 16.10 -3.84
N ASP A 317 -0.89 14.80 -3.55
CA ASP A 317 -1.68 13.89 -4.40
C ASP A 317 -3.11 14.42 -4.61
N GLY A 318 -3.61 14.45 -5.84
CA GLY A 318 -4.97 14.88 -6.15
C GLY A 318 -5.26 16.36 -5.87
N THR A 319 -4.23 17.19 -5.70
CA THR A 319 -4.37 18.66 -5.64
C THR A 319 -4.40 19.28 -7.03
N ARG A 320 -4.61 20.60 -7.09
CA ARG A 320 -4.64 21.39 -8.35
C ARG A 320 -3.43 22.31 -8.48
N VAL A 321 -2.29 21.91 -7.91
CA VAL A 321 -1.07 22.71 -7.92
C VAL A 321 -0.61 23.04 -9.34
N THR A 322 -0.17 24.27 -9.56
CA THR A 322 0.20 24.78 -10.88
C THR A 322 1.70 24.61 -11.17
N GLU A 323 2.10 24.80 -12.43
CA GLU A 323 3.51 24.79 -12.82
C GLU A 323 4.32 25.87 -12.08
N ALA A 324 3.72 27.05 -11.87
CA ALA A 324 4.36 28.16 -11.17
C ALA A 324 4.67 27.80 -9.70
N SER A 325 3.76 27.07 -9.03
CA SER A 325 3.96 26.71 -7.63
C SER A 325 4.99 25.58 -7.47
N LEU A 326 5.00 24.57 -8.36
CA LEU A 326 6.05 23.54 -8.38
C LEU A 326 7.43 24.14 -8.69
N ARG A 327 7.51 25.12 -9.59
CA ARG A 327 8.77 25.82 -9.88
C ARG A 327 9.35 26.50 -8.64
N ALA A 328 8.53 27.11 -7.81
CA ALA A 328 9.03 27.72 -6.59
C ALA A 328 9.56 26.70 -5.58
N LEU A 329 8.96 25.51 -5.54
CA LEU A 329 9.45 24.41 -4.70
C LEU A 329 10.76 23.80 -5.20
N SER A 330 11.16 23.99 -6.47
CA SER A 330 12.36 23.36 -7.05
C SER A 330 13.68 23.64 -6.30
N SER A 331 13.73 24.69 -5.48
CA SER A 331 14.90 25.11 -4.69
C SER A 331 14.81 24.77 -3.20
N HIS A 332 13.82 23.97 -2.78
CA HIS A 332 13.61 23.65 -1.38
C HIS A 332 14.78 22.84 -0.79
N PRO A 333 15.41 23.28 0.31
CA PRO A 333 16.69 22.72 0.77
C PRO A 333 16.57 21.34 1.41
N ALA A 334 15.46 21.05 2.09
CA ALA A 334 15.31 19.86 2.92
C ALA A 334 14.29 18.84 2.39
N LEU A 335 13.65 19.09 1.24
CA LEU A 335 12.53 18.24 0.80
C LEU A 335 13.05 16.89 0.34
N SER A 336 12.71 15.84 1.08
CA SER A 336 13.20 14.47 0.88
C SER A 336 12.12 13.54 0.32
N CYS A 337 10.85 13.88 0.51
CA CYS A 337 9.69 13.13 0.04
C CYS A 337 8.66 14.11 -0.54
N LEU A 338 8.29 13.88 -1.80
CA LEU A 338 7.25 14.64 -2.49
C LEU A 338 6.34 13.67 -3.25
N THR A 339 5.03 13.80 -3.11
CA THR A 339 4.08 13.02 -3.92
C THR A 339 3.15 13.93 -4.72
N LEU A 340 2.97 13.58 -6.00
CA LEU A 340 2.22 14.36 -6.98
C LEU A 340 1.14 13.54 -7.70
N SER A 341 0.78 12.37 -7.19
CA SER A 341 -0.10 11.41 -7.87
C SER A 341 -1.48 12.03 -8.09
N GLY A 342 -2.03 11.95 -9.30
CA GLY A 342 -3.35 12.53 -9.61
C GLY A 342 -3.37 14.06 -9.66
N VAL A 343 -2.22 14.73 -9.72
CA VAL A 343 -2.14 16.14 -10.14
C VAL A 343 -2.32 16.19 -11.65
N HIS A 344 -3.46 16.72 -12.10
CA HIS A 344 -3.83 16.82 -13.52
C HIS A 344 -3.65 18.25 -14.09
N SER A 345 -3.36 19.23 -13.25
CA SER A 345 -3.17 20.64 -13.62
C SER A 345 -1.84 20.93 -14.31
N VAL A 346 -0.88 20.00 -14.25
CA VAL A 346 0.45 20.12 -14.86
C VAL A 346 0.75 18.85 -15.64
N ASP A 347 1.36 18.99 -16.81
CA ASP A 347 1.92 17.86 -17.55
C ASP A 347 2.93 17.08 -16.70
N GLY A 348 2.89 15.75 -16.78
CA GLY A 348 3.69 14.87 -15.93
C GLY A 348 5.19 15.01 -16.17
N ASN A 349 5.62 15.12 -17.43
CA ASN A 349 7.04 15.34 -17.75
C ASN A 349 7.51 16.69 -17.23
N ARG A 350 6.67 17.73 -17.39
CA ARG A 350 6.99 19.07 -16.91
C ARG A 350 7.08 19.13 -15.38
N ALA A 351 6.15 18.48 -14.68
CA ALA A 351 6.19 18.40 -13.22
C ALA A 351 7.49 17.73 -12.74
N LEU A 352 7.88 16.61 -13.35
CA LEU A 352 9.12 15.89 -13.05
C LEU A 352 10.37 16.72 -13.35
N GLU A 353 10.36 17.48 -14.44
CA GLU A 353 11.46 18.40 -14.78
C GLU A 353 11.67 19.45 -13.68
N LEU A 354 10.59 20.07 -13.18
CA LEU A 354 10.66 21.12 -12.18
C LEU A 354 11.15 20.62 -10.82
N VAL A 355 10.75 19.40 -10.42
CA VAL A 355 11.15 18.82 -9.13
C VAL A 355 12.50 18.12 -9.18
N SER A 356 13.09 17.95 -10.37
CA SER A 356 14.33 17.18 -10.57
C SER A 356 15.59 17.76 -9.90
N ALA A 357 15.55 19.01 -9.42
CA ALA A 357 16.63 19.66 -8.70
C ALA A 357 16.58 19.44 -7.17
N LEU A 358 15.50 18.84 -6.67
CA LEU A 358 15.30 18.62 -5.25
C LEU A 358 16.12 17.43 -4.71
N PRO A 359 16.51 17.44 -3.42
CA PRO A 359 17.22 16.33 -2.79
C PRO A 359 16.28 15.17 -2.40
N LEU A 360 15.43 14.73 -3.33
CA LEU A 360 14.41 13.71 -3.06
C LEU A 360 15.03 12.32 -2.90
N THR A 361 14.54 11.62 -1.88
CA THR A 361 14.77 10.19 -1.62
C THR A 361 13.56 9.33 -1.97
N ARG A 362 12.37 9.92 -1.94
CA ARG A 362 11.10 9.32 -2.36
C ARG A 362 10.32 10.31 -3.22
N LEU A 363 9.75 9.82 -4.31
CA LEU A 363 8.94 10.60 -5.23
C LEU A 363 7.69 9.80 -5.61
N GLY A 364 6.52 10.34 -5.28
CA GLY A 364 5.26 9.91 -5.87
C GLY A 364 5.09 10.59 -7.22
N LEU A 365 5.16 9.81 -8.29
CA LEU A 365 5.08 10.29 -9.67
C LEU A 365 3.68 10.88 -9.99
N PRO A 366 3.60 11.84 -10.94
CA PRO A 366 2.35 12.52 -11.30
C PRO A 366 1.43 11.64 -12.17
N SER A 367 0.57 12.23 -13.00
CA SER A 367 -0.35 11.46 -13.86
C SER A 367 0.38 10.46 -14.77
N ARG A 368 -0.02 9.19 -14.70
CA ARG A 368 0.54 8.09 -15.50
C ARG A 368 0.38 8.30 -17.02
N HIS A 369 -0.62 9.07 -17.43
CA HIS A 369 -0.94 9.31 -18.84
C HIS A 369 -0.02 10.34 -19.51
N THR A 370 0.67 11.18 -18.74
CA THR A 370 1.48 12.29 -19.28
C THR A 370 2.97 12.09 -19.07
N VAL A 371 3.37 11.16 -18.20
CA VAL A 371 4.77 10.81 -17.99
C VAL A 371 5.25 9.84 -19.08
N THR A 372 6.33 10.22 -19.75
CA THR A 372 7.02 9.49 -20.82
C THR A 372 8.50 9.34 -20.47
N ASP A 373 9.29 8.81 -21.41
CA ASP A 373 10.75 8.72 -21.31
C ASP A 373 11.43 10.07 -20.97
N LEU A 374 10.87 11.20 -21.42
CA LEU A 374 11.38 12.54 -21.09
C LEU A 374 11.24 12.84 -19.59
N GLY A 375 10.10 12.50 -18.99
CA GLY A 375 9.86 12.64 -17.56
C GLY A 375 10.78 11.74 -16.75
N LEU A 376 11.01 10.50 -17.21
CA LEU A 376 11.92 9.57 -16.55
C LEU A 376 13.40 10.04 -16.62
N ALA A 377 13.80 10.66 -17.73
CA ALA A 377 15.12 11.29 -17.84
C ALA A 377 15.32 12.43 -16.82
N ALA A 378 14.25 13.17 -16.49
CA ALA A 378 14.27 14.16 -15.43
C ALA A 378 14.37 13.51 -14.03
N VAL A 379 13.60 12.45 -13.76
CA VAL A 379 13.67 11.68 -12.51
C VAL A 379 15.07 11.16 -12.25
N CYS A 380 15.79 10.74 -13.29
CA CYS A 380 17.17 10.25 -13.16
C CYS A 380 18.19 11.31 -12.72
N ARG A 381 17.82 12.60 -12.60
CA ARG A 381 18.64 13.64 -11.96
C ARG A 381 18.56 13.60 -10.43
N LEU A 382 17.54 12.95 -9.87
CA LEU A 382 17.33 12.76 -8.43
C LEU A 382 18.24 11.64 -7.91
N ALA A 383 19.55 11.86 -7.88
CA ALA A 383 20.54 10.83 -7.53
C ALA A 383 20.38 10.23 -6.11
N GLY A 384 19.61 10.89 -5.24
CA GLY A 384 19.26 10.42 -3.89
C GLY A 384 18.09 9.43 -3.83
N LEU A 385 17.40 9.16 -4.95
CA LEU A 385 16.19 8.35 -4.97
C LEU A 385 16.46 6.89 -4.55
N LEU A 386 15.64 6.38 -3.63
CA LEU A 386 15.74 5.02 -3.09
C LEU A 386 14.68 4.08 -3.69
N GLU A 387 13.52 4.62 -4.03
CA GLU A 387 12.34 3.87 -4.48
C GLU A 387 11.78 4.55 -5.73
N LEU A 388 11.56 3.78 -6.80
CA LEU A 388 10.94 4.25 -8.03
C LEU A 388 9.88 3.26 -8.49
N ASP A 389 8.62 3.69 -8.46
CA ASP A 389 7.48 2.91 -8.91
C ASP A 389 6.93 3.47 -10.24
N LEU A 390 7.17 2.74 -11.33
CA LEU A 390 6.66 3.03 -12.68
C LEU A 390 5.54 2.07 -13.09
N THR A 391 4.81 1.49 -12.12
CA THR A 391 3.70 0.60 -12.40
C THR A 391 2.60 1.29 -13.23
N ASP A 392 2.24 0.69 -14.36
CA ASP A 392 1.26 1.16 -15.35
C ASP A 392 1.64 2.48 -16.07
N TYR A 393 2.92 2.87 -16.08
CA TYR A 393 3.40 4.00 -16.90
C TYR A 393 3.63 3.54 -18.35
N MET A 394 2.53 3.33 -19.08
CA MET A 394 2.54 2.72 -20.42
C MET A 394 3.30 3.50 -21.50
N HIS A 395 3.67 4.75 -21.26
CA HIS A 395 4.47 5.55 -22.19
C HIS A 395 5.98 5.56 -21.86
N VAL A 396 6.39 4.72 -20.92
CA VAL A 396 7.80 4.47 -20.62
C VAL A 396 8.29 3.26 -21.42
N THR A 397 9.37 3.47 -22.17
CA THR A 397 10.00 2.49 -23.05
C THR A 397 11.47 2.25 -22.67
N ASP A 398 12.18 1.44 -23.45
CA ASP A 398 13.61 1.19 -23.25
C ASP A 398 14.47 2.46 -23.25
N GLU A 399 14.11 3.47 -24.05
CA GLU A 399 14.83 4.74 -24.11
C GLU A 399 14.75 5.51 -22.79
N GLY A 400 13.62 5.42 -22.07
CA GLY A 400 13.43 6.01 -20.75
C GLY A 400 14.36 5.40 -19.69
N LEU A 401 14.78 4.14 -19.85
CA LEU A 401 15.68 3.47 -18.91
C LEU A 401 17.16 3.78 -19.14
N ARG A 402 17.54 4.34 -20.30
CA ARG A 402 18.93 4.69 -20.60
C ARG A 402 19.63 5.56 -19.53
N PRO A 403 18.99 6.60 -18.94
CA PRO A 403 19.59 7.40 -17.87
C PRO A 403 19.49 6.78 -16.45
N LEU A 404 18.78 5.66 -16.28
CA LEU A 404 18.55 4.99 -15.00
C LEU A 404 19.84 4.65 -14.20
N PRO A 405 20.98 4.29 -14.82
CA PRO A 405 22.25 4.05 -14.11
C PRO A 405 22.75 5.20 -13.21
N ARG A 406 22.19 6.42 -13.34
CA ARG A 406 22.47 7.56 -12.47
C ARG A 406 21.90 7.39 -11.06
N LEU A 407 20.83 6.61 -10.89
CA LEU A 407 20.16 6.37 -9.62
C LEU A 407 20.89 5.30 -8.79
N ARG A 408 22.16 5.52 -8.47
CA ARG A 408 23.04 4.52 -7.83
C ARG A 408 22.60 4.07 -6.43
N ARG A 409 21.69 4.83 -5.80
CA ARG A 409 21.14 4.52 -4.47
C ARG A 409 19.80 3.79 -4.53
N LEU A 410 19.28 3.51 -5.73
CA LEU A 410 17.98 2.87 -5.89
C LEU A 410 18.01 1.45 -5.31
N ARG A 411 17.03 1.17 -4.46
CA ARG A 411 16.84 -0.12 -3.78
C ARG A 411 15.59 -0.85 -4.27
N CYS A 412 14.53 -0.11 -4.61
CA CYS A 412 13.29 -0.67 -5.13
C CYS A 412 12.95 -0.05 -6.48
N LEU A 413 12.72 -0.91 -7.48
CA LEU A 413 12.29 -0.52 -8.82
C LEU A 413 11.10 -1.39 -9.25
N SER A 414 9.96 -0.75 -9.52
CA SER A 414 8.85 -1.39 -10.23
C SER A 414 8.74 -0.84 -11.64
N LEU A 415 8.71 -1.74 -12.63
CA LEU A 415 8.46 -1.45 -14.04
C LEU A 415 7.17 -2.13 -14.53
N ALA A 416 6.35 -2.62 -13.61
CA ALA A 416 5.22 -3.47 -13.94
C ALA A 416 4.28 -2.80 -14.97
N ASN A 417 3.89 -3.55 -15.99
CA ASN A 417 2.97 -3.07 -17.04
C ASN A 417 3.45 -1.79 -17.76
N THR A 418 4.75 -1.72 -18.08
CA THR A 418 5.34 -0.72 -18.98
C THR A 418 5.71 -1.37 -20.33
N LEU A 419 6.23 -0.60 -21.28
CA LEU A 419 6.65 -1.10 -22.61
C LEU A 419 8.14 -1.48 -22.66
N VAL A 420 8.74 -1.73 -21.50
CA VAL A 420 10.16 -2.11 -21.38
C VAL A 420 10.37 -3.54 -21.86
N THR A 421 11.37 -3.74 -22.71
CA THR A 421 11.82 -5.03 -23.24
C THR A 421 13.19 -5.43 -22.69
N ASP A 422 13.74 -6.53 -23.17
CA ASP A 422 15.12 -6.96 -22.88
C ASP A 422 16.16 -5.88 -23.15
N HIS A 423 15.94 -5.02 -24.14
CA HIS A 423 16.85 -3.91 -24.43
C HIS A 423 16.89 -2.90 -23.29
N GLY A 424 15.76 -2.56 -22.67
CA GLY A 424 15.71 -1.66 -21.51
C GLY A 424 16.34 -2.28 -20.26
N LEU A 425 16.16 -3.59 -20.05
CA LEU A 425 16.74 -4.30 -18.90
C LEU A 425 18.28 -4.21 -18.85
N GLN A 426 18.96 -4.01 -19.98
CA GLN A 426 20.41 -3.85 -20.02
C GLN A 426 20.89 -2.66 -19.16
N HIS A 427 20.07 -1.61 -19.02
CA HIS A 427 20.41 -0.42 -18.26
C HIS A 427 20.22 -0.58 -16.75
N ILE A 428 19.42 -1.56 -16.32
CA ILE A 428 19.17 -1.86 -14.89
C ILE A 428 20.40 -2.54 -14.25
N ARG A 429 21.23 -3.21 -15.04
CA ARG A 429 22.44 -3.94 -14.59
C ARG A 429 23.43 -3.08 -13.79
N ALA A 430 23.40 -1.76 -13.95
CA ALA A 430 24.27 -0.85 -13.21
C ALA A 430 23.79 -0.57 -11.76
N LEU A 431 22.57 -0.96 -11.40
CA LEU A 431 21.96 -0.69 -10.09
C LEU A 431 22.39 -1.72 -9.03
N GLN A 432 23.64 -1.63 -8.61
CA GLN A 432 24.28 -2.63 -7.74
C GLN A 432 23.70 -2.71 -6.31
N LEU A 433 22.90 -1.71 -5.89
CA LEU A 433 22.22 -1.68 -4.59
C LEU A 433 20.74 -2.06 -4.68
N LEU A 434 20.27 -2.54 -5.84
CA LEU A 434 18.87 -2.91 -6.02
C LEU A 434 18.55 -4.18 -5.23
N GLU A 435 17.55 -4.08 -4.35
CA GLU A 435 17.07 -5.15 -3.48
C GLU A 435 15.73 -5.71 -3.98
N GLU A 436 14.92 -4.88 -4.63
CA GLU A 436 13.58 -5.25 -5.10
C GLU A 436 13.38 -4.83 -6.55
N LEU A 437 12.99 -5.79 -7.39
CA LEU A 437 12.71 -5.58 -8.81
C LEU A 437 11.38 -6.23 -9.19
N CYS A 438 10.45 -5.42 -9.71
CA CYS A 438 9.18 -5.90 -10.25
C CYS A 438 9.11 -5.68 -11.75
N LEU A 439 9.00 -6.77 -12.51
CA LEU A 439 8.94 -6.81 -13.98
C LEU A 439 7.61 -7.42 -14.47
N ASP A 440 6.57 -7.36 -13.64
CA ASP A 440 5.28 -7.97 -13.95
C ASP A 440 4.70 -7.41 -15.26
N ARG A 441 4.06 -8.27 -16.06
CA ARG A 441 3.37 -7.88 -17.31
C ARG A 441 4.28 -7.12 -18.29
N LEU A 442 5.57 -7.45 -18.33
CA LEU A 442 6.50 -6.91 -19.33
C LEU A 442 6.70 -7.86 -20.52
N PRO A 443 6.92 -7.32 -21.74
CA PRO A 443 7.34 -8.09 -22.92
C PRO A 443 8.85 -8.44 -22.85
N VAL A 444 9.24 -9.22 -21.82
CA VAL A 444 10.63 -9.64 -21.58
C VAL A 444 10.80 -11.15 -21.78
N SER A 445 11.99 -11.56 -22.22
CA SER A 445 12.34 -12.97 -22.42
C SER A 445 13.02 -13.58 -21.18
N SER A 446 13.05 -14.91 -21.12
CA SER A 446 13.82 -15.68 -20.13
C SER A 446 15.29 -15.25 -20.08
N SER A 447 15.90 -15.03 -21.25
CA SER A 447 17.32 -14.72 -21.42
C SER A 447 17.65 -13.27 -21.03
N GLY A 448 16.78 -12.33 -21.41
CA GLY A 448 16.91 -10.92 -21.02
C GLY A 448 16.85 -10.72 -19.51
N VAL A 449 15.84 -11.34 -18.87
CA VAL A 449 15.71 -11.35 -17.41
C VAL A 449 16.92 -12.02 -16.76
N ALA A 450 17.36 -13.18 -17.25
CA ALA A 450 18.52 -13.89 -16.70
C ALA A 450 19.79 -13.03 -16.71
N ARG A 451 20.11 -12.37 -17.83
CA ARG A 451 21.28 -11.47 -17.93
C ARG A 451 21.19 -10.27 -16.98
N CYS A 452 19.97 -9.77 -16.76
CA CYS A 452 19.71 -8.67 -15.84
C CYS A 452 19.97 -9.08 -14.38
N VAL A 453 19.29 -10.12 -13.90
CA VAL A 453 19.29 -10.50 -12.48
C VAL A 453 20.65 -11.00 -11.98
N VAL A 454 21.43 -11.66 -12.84
CA VAL A 454 22.81 -12.11 -12.49
C VAL A 454 23.72 -10.91 -12.18
N SER A 455 23.42 -9.73 -12.72
CA SER A 455 24.20 -8.51 -12.50
C SER A 455 23.77 -7.74 -11.23
N LEU A 456 22.80 -8.25 -10.45
CA LEU A 456 22.21 -7.57 -9.28
C LEU A 456 22.50 -8.35 -7.99
N PRO A 457 23.65 -8.12 -7.34
CA PRO A 457 24.12 -8.97 -6.24
C PRO A 457 23.32 -8.85 -4.94
N GLN A 458 22.57 -7.75 -4.76
CA GLN A 458 21.76 -7.47 -3.56
C GLN A 458 20.28 -7.80 -3.73
N LEU A 459 19.88 -8.39 -4.86
CA LEU A 459 18.48 -8.63 -5.18
C LEU A 459 17.87 -9.68 -4.24
N GLN A 460 16.85 -9.27 -3.48
CA GLN A 460 16.13 -10.07 -2.50
C GLN A 460 14.71 -10.40 -2.93
N VAL A 461 14.06 -9.50 -3.68
CA VAL A 461 12.69 -9.64 -4.15
C VAL A 461 12.64 -9.49 -5.66
N LEU A 462 12.14 -10.51 -6.35
CA LEU A 462 11.90 -10.47 -7.79
C LEU A 462 10.47 -10.89 -8.11
N SER A 463 9.78 -10.07 -8.89
CA SER A 463 8.46 -10.41 -9.43
C SER A 463 8.50 -10.40 -10.96
N LEU A 464 8.07 -11.51 -11.56
CA LEU A 464 7.97 -11.77 -13.00
C LEU A 464 6.55 -12.19 -13.37
N ALA A 465 5.54 -11.78 -12.59
CA ALA A 465 4.20 -12.28 -12.75
C ALA A 465 3.61 -11.87 -14.11
N SER A 466 2.88 -12.79 -14.74
CA SER A 466 2.25 -12.55 -16.04
C SER A 466 3.26 -12.12 -17.12
N THR A 467 4.46 -12.69 -17.11
CA THR A 467 5.46 -12.55 -18.17
C THR A 467 5.61 -13.86 -18.94
N ALA A 468 6.18 -13.79 -20.13
CA ALA A 468 6.43 -14.97 -20.98
C ALA A 468 7.65 -15.80 -20.54
N VAL A 469 8.21 -15.61 -19.35
CA VAL A 469 9.39 -16.37 -18.91
C VAL A 469 9.07 -17.85 -18.73
N GLY A 470 9.97 -18.72 -19.17
CA GLY A 470 9.94 -20.18 -19.03
C GLY A 470 11.13 -20.72 -18.23
N ASP A 471 11.48 -21.99 -18.42
CA ASP A 471 12.47 -22.71 -17.61
C ASP A 471 13.89 -22.14 -17.68
N SER A 472 14.22 -21.52 -18.80
CA SER A 472 15.53 -20.93 -19.06
C SER A 472 15.87 -19.80 -18.10
N VAL A 473 14.88 -19.05 -17.59
CA VAL A 473 15.13 -17.99 -16.60
C VAL A 473 15.68 -18.58 -15.29
N ALA A 474 15.17 -19.75 -14.89
CA ALA A 474 15.60 -20.44 -13.68
C ALA A 474 17.01 -20.99 -13.83
N ARG A 475 17.29 -21.66 -14.96
CA ARG A 475 18.59 -22.26 -15.29
C ARG A 475 19.69 -21.21 -15.48
N LEU A 476 19.44 -20.17 -16.29
CA LEU A 476 20.45 -19.20 -16.69
C LEU A 476 20.64 -18.09 -15.66
N GLY A 477 19.57 -17.68 -14.98
CA GLY A 477 19.56 -16.50 -14.11
C GLY A 477 19.37 -16.84 -12.64
N LEU A 478 18.17 -17.30 -12.27
CA LEU A 478 17.73 -17.36 -10.88
C LEU A 478 18.60 -18.27 -10.00
N ALA A 479 19.12 -19.38 -10.55
CA ALA A 479 20.04 -20.28 -9.84
C ALA A 479 21.32 -19.58 -9.33
N GLN A 480 21.70 -18.44 -9.93
CA GLN A 480 22.88 -17.67 -9.52
C GLN A 480 22.57 -16.62 -8.43
N CYS A 481 21.29 -16.33 -8.17
CA CYS A 481 20.86 -15.28 -7.25
C CYS A 481 20.92 -15.75 -5.79
N ARG A 482 22.09 -15.60 -5.15
CA ARG A 482 22.34 -16.10 -3.78
C ARG A 482 21.65 -15.33 -2.66
N GLN A 483 21.11 -14.15 -2.93
CA GLN A 483 20.41 -13.30 -1.94
C GLN A 483 18.89 -13.27 -2.15
N LEU A 484 18.37 -14.01 -3.15
CA LEU A 484 16.96 -13.96 -3.50
C LEU A 484 16.12 -14.71 -2.47
N LEU A 485 15.20 -14.00 -1.81
CA LEU A 485 14.35 -14.52 -0.74
C LEU A 485 12.90 -14.68 -1.18
N LYS A 486 12.40 -13.76 -2.02
CA LYS A 486 11.02 -13.73 -2.48
C LYS A 486 10.98 -13.74 -3.99
N LEU A 487 10.26 -14.70 -4.55
CA LEU A 487 10.14 -14.87 -5.99
C LEU A 487 8.68 -15.07 -6.38
N ASN A 488 8.20 -14.24 -7.29
CA ASN A 488 6.87 -14.36 -7.86
C ASN A 488 6.95 -14.71 -9.35
N LEU A 489 6.50 -15.92 -9.67
CA LEU A 489 6.46 -16.52 -11.00
C LEU A 489 5.03 -16.90 -11.39
N SER A 490 4.02 -16.28 -10.77
CA SER A 490 2.63 -16.57 -11.12
C SER A 490 2.31 -16.20 -12.56
N HIS A 491 1.46 -16.97 -13.22
CA HIS A 491 1.07 -16.76 -14.62
C HIS A 491 2.28 -16.71 -15.58
N THR A 492 3.29 -17.54 -15.33
CA THR A 492 4.45 -17.72 -16.22
C THR A 492 4.39 -19.06 -16.96
N ARG A 493 5.36 -19.33 -17.84
CA ARG A 493 5.51 -20.58 -18.59
C ARG A 493 6.49 -21.57 -17.91
N LEU A 494 6.78 -21.38 -16.63
CA LEU A 494 7.68 -22.26 -15.89
C LEU A 494 7.08 -23.66 -15.69
N THR A 495 7.91 -24.70 -15.83
CA THR A 495 7.58 -26.10 -15.62
C THR A 495 8.42 -26.73 -14.52
N ASP A 496 8.16 -28.02 -14.23
CA ASP A 496 8.94 -28.81 -13.27
C ASP A 496 10.44 -28.90 -13.63
N ARG A 497 10.79 -28.77 -14.93
CA ARG A 497 12.20 -28.77 -15.35
C ARG A 497 12.91 -27.51 -14.85
N GLY A 498 12.29 -26.35 -14.97
CA GLY A 498 12.80 -25.08 -14.45
C GLY A 498 12.86 -25.05 -12.93
N LEU A 499 11.83 -25.60 -12.25
CA LEU A 499 11.79 -25.67 -10.78
C LEU A 499 13.01 -26.35 -10.17
N ARG A 500 13.57 -27.39 -10.81
CA ARG A 500 14.76 -28.10 -10.33
C ARG A 500 15.96 -27.19 -10.10
N PHE A 501 16.09 -26.11 -10.87
CA PHE A 501 17.18 -25.14 -10.72
C PHE A 501 16.95 -24.16 -9.56
N LEU A 502 15.72 -24.01 -9.09
CA LEU A 502 15.40 -23.21 -7.89
C LEU A 502 15.75 -23.96 -6.60
N GLY A 503 16.05 -25.26 -6.67
CA GLY A 503 16.49 -26.12 -5.57
C GLY A 503 17.74 -25.63 -4.81
N GLN A 504 18.50 -24.70 -5.38
CA GLN A 504 19.76 -24.19 -4.82
C GLN A 504 19.67 -22.72 -4.37
N VAL A 505 18.51 -22.09 -4.55
CA VAL A 505 18.27 -20.68 -4.23
C VAL A 505 17.65 -20.59 -2.83
N PRO A 506 18.11 -19.68 -1.95
CA PRO A 506 17.63 -19.59 -0.57
C PRO A 506 16.25 -18.88 -0.46
N LEU A 507 15.28 -19.38 -1.21
CA LEU A 507 13.92 -18.83 -1.24
C LEU A 507 13.20 -19.10 0.08
N VAL A 508 12.50 -18.09 0.56
CA VAL A 508 11.60 -18.13 1.72
C VAL A 508 10.15 -18.09 1.28
N GLN A 509 9.85 -17.29 0.25
CA GLN A 509 8.51 -17.14 -0.32
C GLN A 509 8.54 -17.35 -1.83
N LEU A 510 7.70 -18.25 -2.32
CA LEU A 510 7.58 -18.55 -3.74
C LEU A 510 6.11 -18.56 -4.18
N ASN A 511 5.79 -17.83 -5.24
CA ASN A 511 4.47 -17.87 -5.86
C ASN A 511 4.56 -18.47 -7.28
N LEU A 512 3.82 -19.55 -7.49
CA LEU A 512 3.71 -20.33 -8.73
C LEU A 512 2.25 -20.41 -9.23
N ASP A 513 1.34 -19.60 -8.68
CA ASP A 513 -0.06 -19.60 -9.06
C ASP A 513 -0.21 -19.51 -10.59
N SER A 514 -1.02 -20.38 -11.20
CA SER A 514 -1.26 -20.40 -12.65
C SER A 514 -0.02 -20.54 -13.56
N SER A 515 1.05 -21.15 -13.05
CA SER A 515 2.20 -21.59 -13.85
C SER A 515 2.02 -23.00 -14.43
N GLY A 516 2.99 -23.44 -15.23
CA GLY A 516 3.02 -24.77 -15.87
C GLY A 516 3.59 -25.91 -15.03
N VAL A 517 3.84 -25.65 -13.75
CA VAL A 517 4.39 -26.65 -12.82
C VAL A 517 3.31 -27.64 -12.40
N THR A 518 3.71 -28.85 -12.01
CA THR A 518 2.80 -29.85 -11.46
C THR A 518 2.87 -29.87 -9.93
N SER A 519 1.86 -30.48 -9.30
CA SER A 519 1.90 -30.73 -7.85
C SER A 519 3.10 -31.57 -7.43
N VAL A 520 3.56 -32.49 -8.29
CA VAL A 520 4.73 -33.33 -8.03
C VAL A 520 6.01 -32.49 -8.05
N GLY A 521 6.19 -31.62 -9.04
CA GLY A 521 7.34 -30.71 -9.09
C GLY A 521 7.42 -29.78 -7.89
N VAL A 522 6.27 -29.32 -7.39
CA VAL A 522 6.19 -28.52 -6.16
C VAL A 522 6.63 -29.32 -4.93
N THR A 523 6.18 -30.58 -4.79
CA THR A 523 6.61 -31.44 -3.68
C THR A 523 8.10 -31.75 -3.73
N ASP A 524 8.65 -31.98 -4.92
CA ASP A 524 10.08 -32.23 -5.13
C ASP A 524 10.92 -30.99 -4.74
N LEU A 525 10.44 -29.80 -5.10
CA LEU A 525 11.09 -28.54 -4.72
C LEU A 525 11.09 -28.34 -3.19
N LEU A 526 9.97 -28.59 -2.51
CA LEU A 526 9.90 -28.47 -1.05
C LEU A 526 10.84 -29.45 -0.33
N ALA A 527 11.04 -30.64 -0.90
CA ALA A 527 12.02 -31.60 -0.40
C ALA A 527 13.46 -31.10 -0.62
N ALA A 528 13.74 -30.42 -1.74
CA ALA A 528 15.06 -29.88 -2.07
C ALA A 528 15.39 -28.56 -1.35
N CYS A 529 14.39 -27.73 -1.05
CA CYS A 529 14.54 -26.39 -0.47
C CYS A 529 13.79 -26.26 0.88
N PRO A 530 14.41 -26.67 2.00
CA PRO A 530 13.77 -26.54 3.32
C PRO A 530 13.64 -25.09 3.80
N THR A 531 14.24 -24.12 3.11
CA THR A 531 14.16 -22.69 3.45
C THR A 531 12.80 -22.07 3.11
N ILE A 532 12.01 -22.70 2.23
CA ILE A 532 10.72 -22.17 1.79
C ILE A 532 9.71 -22.32 2.92
N THR A 533 9.26 -21.19 3.47
CA THR A 533 8.24 -21.16 4.52
C THR A 533 6.83 -20.97 3.96
N SER A 534 6.71 -20.37 2.77
CA SER A 534 5.43 -20.07 2.15
C SER A 534 5.50 -20.31 0.65
N ILE A 535 4.62 -21.17 0.13
CA ILE A 535 4.48 -21.45 -1.29
C ILE A 535 3.02 -21.31 -1.71
N ARG A 536 2.78 -20.64 -2.83
CA ARG A 536 1.47 -20.59 -3.49
C ARG A 536 1.56 -21.30 -4.83
N SER A 537 0.63 -22.21 -5.09
CA SER A 537 0.61 -23.03 -6.32
C SER A 537 -0.84 -23.38 -6.70
N SER A 538 -1.72 -22.40 -6.65
CA SER A 538 -3.13 -22.52 -6.99
C SER A 538 -3.32 -22.46 -8.51
N HIS A 539 -4.34 -23.13 -9.03
CA HIS A 539 -4.72 -23.06 -10.45
C HIS A 539 -3.59 -23.40 -11.43
N LEU A 540 -2.72 -24.36 -11.08
CA LEU A 540 -1.68 -24.87 -11.98
C LEU A 540 -2.30 -25.36 -13.29
N ARG A 541 -1.65 -25.07 -14.42
CA ARG A 541 -2.20 -25.36 -15.76
C ARG A 541 -1.25 -26.21 -16.58
N VAL A 542 -1.81 -27.00 -17.48
CA VAL A 542 -1.02 -27.69 -18.51
C VAL A 542 -0.71 -26.68 -19.62
N LEU A 543 0.58 -26.45 -19.88
CA LEU A 543 1.02 -25.57 -20.96
C LEU A 543 0.85 -26.24 -22.32
N SER A 544 0.52 -25.45 -23.34
CA SER A 544 0.50 -25.90 -24.73
C SER A 544 1.93 -26.17 -25.25
N PRO A 545 2.11 -26.97 -26.32
CA PRO A 545 3.43 -27.21 -26.92
C PRO A 545 4.18 -25.92 -27.30
N ALA A 546 3.46 -24.89 -27.73
CA ALA A 546 4.05 -23.58 -28.05
C ALA A 546 4.50 -22.79 -26.81
N GLU A 547 3.86 -23.01 -25.65
CA GLU A 547 4.24 -22.40 -24.38
C GLU A 547 5.42 -23.11 -23.70
N LEU A 548 5.66 -24.39 -24.04
CA LEU A 548 6.79 -25.17 -23.50
C LEU A 548 8.13 -24.80 -24.14
N LEU A 549 8.11 -24.21 -25.34
CA LEU A 549 9.31 -23.74 -26.02
C LEU A 549 9.77 -22.42 -25.40
N ASP A 550 10.95 -22.43 -24.79
CA ASP A 550 11.70 -21.21 -24.52
C ASP A 550 12.38 -20.72 -25.82
N GLU A 551 12.53 -19.41 -25.97
CA GLU A 551 13.17 -18.77 -27.14
C GLU A 551 14.59 -19.29 -27.45
N ASP A 552 15.25 -19.91 -26.46
CA ASP A 552 16.62 -20.44 -26.55
C ASP A 552 16.69 -21.97 -26.76
N GLU A 553 15.57 -22.71 -26.85
CA GLU A 553 15.64 -24.13 -27.23
C GLU A 553 15.72 -24.24 -28.76
N PRO A 554 16.82 -24.77 -29.34
CA PRO A 554 16.90 -24.97 -30.77
C PRO A 554 15.75 -25.87 -31.21
N SER A 555 15.01 -25.43 -32.23
CA SER A 555 14.07 -26.27 -32.94
C SER A 555 14.86 -27.35 -33.68
N ASP A 556 14.97 -28.53 -33.06
CA ASP A 556 15.54 -29.73 -33.68
C ASP A 556 14.72 -30.19 -34.91
#